data_AF-A0A381TAC4-F1
#
_entry.id   AF-A0A381TAC4-F1
#
_cell.length_a   1.000
_cell.length_b   1.000
_cell.length_c   1.000
_cell.angle_alpha   90.00
_cell.angle_beta   90.00
_cell.angle_gamma   90.00
#
_symmetry.space_group_name_H-M   'P 1'
#
loop_
_entity.id
_entity.type
_entity.pdbx_description
1 polymer ?
#
loop_
_entity_poly.entity_id
_entity_poly.type
_entity_poly.pdbx_seq_one_letter_code
_entity_poly.pdbx_strand_id
1 'polypeptide(L)'
;MEAVAKGVKSAGGTCIGILKGMDRSEANEYIEIPISTGIGIGRNAILAYNCDVAVAISGQYGTLSEIAYALSLDKPVVGYGTWDIKGVHKEKTISTVINRVIELLNGK
;
A
#
# COMPACT_ATOMS: atom_id res chain seq x y z
N MET A 1 -6.21 -1.69 5.88
CA MET A 1 -5.28 -0.57 6.15
C MET A 1 -5.05 -0.38 7.65
N GLU A 2 -6.07 -0.33 8.49
CA GLU A 2 -5.90 -0.20 9.96
C GLU A 2 -4.96 -1.24 10.59
N ALA A 3 -5.13 -2.53 10.27
CA ALA A 3 -4.24 -3.59 10.76
C ALA A 3 -2.76 -3.37 10.39
N VAL A 4 -2.49 -2.77 9.22
CA VAL A 4 -1.14 -2.41 8.79
C VAL A 4 -0.61 -1.27 9.66
N ALA A 5 -1.38 -0.21 9.85
CA ALA A 5 -1.00 0.92 10.69
C ALA A 5 -0.72 0.49 12.15
N LYS A 6 -1.55 -0.40 12.70
CA LYS A 6 -1.34 -1.00 14.02
C LYS A 6 -0.04 -1.78 14.11
N GLY A 7 0.26 -2.60 13.12
CA GLY A 7 1.53 -3.34 13.04
C GLY A 7 2.74 -2.41 12.98
N VAL A 8 2.68 -1.37 12.13
CA VAL A 8 3.73 -0.35 12.01
C VAL A 8 3.98 0.36 13.35
N LYS A 9 2.93 0.85 14.00
CA LYS A 9 3.03 1.51 15.32
C LYS A 9 3.60 0.57 16.38
N SER A 10 3.20 -0.70 16.37
CA SER A 10 3.67 -1.71 17.35
C SER A 10 5.15 -2.04 17.17
N ALA A 11 5.67 -1.90 15.96
CA ALA A 11 7.09 -2.07 15.63
C ALA A 11 7.91 -0.77 15.77
N GLY A 12 7.30 0.34 16.20
CA GLY A 12 7.96 1.64 16.33
C GLY A 12 8.25 2.35 15.00
N GLY A 13 7.60 1.95 13.92
CA GLY A 13 7.70 2.63 12.63
C GLY A 13 6.69 3.79 12.49
N THR A 14 6.93 4.66 11.50
CA THR A 14 6.03 5.78 11.17
C THR A 14 5.00 5.37 10.13
N CYS A 15 3.71 5.55 10.44
CA CYS A 15 2.62 5.28 9.51
C CYS A 15 2.00 6.58 8.97
N ILE A 16 2.12 6.80 7.66
CA ILE A 16 1.51 7.94 6.96
C ILE A 16 0.19 7.49 6.32
N GLY A 17 -0.90 8.16 6.66
CA GLY A 17 -2.24 7.86 6.15
C GLY A 17 -2.67 8.87 5.08
N ILE A 18 -2.75 8.45 3.82
CA ILE A 18 -3.33 9.27 2.74
C ILE A 18 -4.85 9.05 2.71
N LEU A 19 -5.60 10.03 3.21
CA LEU A 19 -7.05 9.96 3.41
C LEU A 19 -7.82 10.41 2.17
N LYS A 20 -9.06 9.94 2.04
CA LYS A 20 -9.94 10.26 0.90
C LYS A 20 -10.59 11.64 1.06
N GLY A 21 -11.09 11.95 2.25
CA GLY A 21 -11.77 13.20 2.53
C GLY A 21 -10.85 14.32 2.98
N MET A 22 -11.48 15.39 3.46
CA MET A 22 -10.80 16.57 4.04
C MET A 22 -10.68 16.48 5.55
N ASP A 23 -11.45 15.60 6.20
CA ASP A 23 -11.42 15.45 7.64
C ASP A 23 -10.27 14.54 8.08
N ARG A 24 -9.43 15.02 8.99
CA ARG A 24 -8.33 14.24 9.57
C ARG A 24 -8.84 13.17 10.54
N SER A 25 -10.05 13.32 11.07
CA SER A 25 -10.69 12.35 11.97
C SER A 25 -11.01 11.01 11.29
N GLU A 26 -11.03 10.97 9.95
CA GLU A 26 -11.14 9.73 9.17
C GLU A 26 -9.93 8.79 9.36
N ALA A 27 -8.82 9.29 9.88
CA ALA A 27 -7.67 8.46 10.21
C ALA A 27 -7.96 7.55 11.41
N ASN A 28 -7.56 6.28 11.31
CA ASN A 28 -7.56 5.40 12.47
C ASN A 28 -6.49 5.83 13.50
N GLU A 29 -6.67 5.43 14.76
CA GLU A 29 -5.81 5.79 15.90
C GLU A 29 -4.33 5.35 15.78
N TYR A 30 -4.01 4.49 14.80
CA TYR A 30 -2.67 3.98 14.56
C TYR A 30 -1.92 4.76 13.47
N ILE A 31 -2.59 5.67 12.75
CA ILE A 31 -1.92 6.61 11.83
C ILE A 31 -1.21 7.69 12.63
N GLU A 32 0.06 7.90 12.34
CA GLU A 32 0.87 8.94 12.98
C GLU A 32 0.76 10.27 12.23
N ILE A 33 0.78 10.21 10.90
CA ILE A 33 0.74 11.39 10.02
C ILE A 33 -0.44 11.27 9.07
N PRO A 34 -1.61 11.87 9.39
CA PRO A 34 -2.75 11.91 8.49
C PRO A 34 -2.61 13.03 7.45
N ILE A 35 -2.75 12.69 6.17
CA ILE A 35 -2.78 13.63 5.04
C ILE A 35 -4.19 13.58 4.44
N SER A 36 -5.02 14.55 4.78
CA SER A 36 -6.34 14.76 4.19
C SER A 36 -6.20 15.36 2.80
N THR A 37 -6.73 14.68 1.78
CA THR A 37 -6.51 15.08 0.38
C THR A 37 -7.74 15.71 -0.27
N GLY A 38 -8.96 15.35 0.15
CA GLY A 38 -10.20 15.84 -0.46
C GLY A 38 -10.45 15.38 -1.90
N ILE A 39 -9.60 14.53 -2.47
CA ILE A 39 -9.69 14.09 -3.88
C ILE A 39 -10.29 12.68 -4.04
N GLY A 40 -10.88 12.13 -2.98
CA GLY A 40 -11.59 10.85 -3.04
C GLY A 40 -10.70 9.70 -3.50
N ILE A 41 -11.14 8.96 -4.51
CA ILE A 41 -10.38 7.82 -5.06
C ILE A 41 -9.09 8.24 -5.80
N GLY A 42 -8.98 9.51 -6.22
CA GLY A 42 -7.79 10.02 -6.91
C GLY A 42 -6.51 9.93 -6.08
N ARG A 43 -6.64 9.88 -4.75
CA ARG A 43 -5.52 9.69 -3.81
C ARG A 43 -4.75 8.38 -4.00
N ASN A 44 -5.33 7.39 -4.68
CA ASN A 44 -4.64 6.14 -5.00
C ASN A 44 -3.42 6.37 -5.90
N ALA A 45 -3.46 7.36 -6.79
CA ALA A 45 -2.29 7.73 -7.59
C ALA A 45 -1.17 8.28 -6.70
N ILE A 46 -1.49 9.13 -5.72
CA ILE A 46 -0.52 9.68 -4.75
C ILE A 46 0.22 8.54 -4.03
N LEU A 47 -0.51 7.50 -3.60
CA LEU A 47 0.12 6.32 -2.98
C LEU A 47 1.13 5.65 -3.92
N ALA A 48 0.75 5.42 -5.18
CA ALA A 48 1.61 4.76 -6.16
C ALA A 48 2.86 5.58 -6.52
N TYR A 49 2.74 6.91 -6.67
CA TYR A 49 3.90 7.78 -6.92
C TYR A 49 4.93 7.74 -5.79
N ASN A 50 4.46 7.62 -4.54
CA ASN A 50 5.26 7.77 -3.33
C ASN A 50 5.61 6.43 -2.65
N CYS A 51 5.47 5.30 -3.35
CA CYS A 51 5.96 4.02 -2.84
C CYS A 51 7.22 3.57 -3.59
N ASP A 52 8.06 2.83 -2.87
CA ASP A 52 9.20 2.12 -3.45
C ASP A 52 8.78 0.74 -3.98
N VAL A 53 7.96 0.05 -3.20
CA VAL A 53 7.33 -1.24 -3.50
C VAL A 53 5.90 -1.19 -2.98
N ALA A 54 4.93 -1.59 -3.80
CA ALA A 54 3.54 -1.72 -3.36
C ALA A 54 3.26 -3.15 -2.89
N VAL A 55 2.53 -3.30 -1.77
CA VAL A 55 2.06 -4.60 -1.28
C VAL A 55 0.54 -4.64 -1.37
N ALA A 56 0.02 -5.47 -2.26
CA ALA A 56 -1.41 -5.66 -2.47
C ALA A 56 -1.92 -6.87 -1.69
N ILE A 57 -2.83 -6.64 -0.74
CA ILE A 57 -3.42 -7.66 0.13
C ILE A 57 -4.92 -7.73 -0.11
N SER A 58 -5.45 -8.94 -0.30
CA SER A 58 -6.88 -9.16 -0.61
C SER A 58 -7.34 -8.47 -1.90
N GLY A 59 -8.63 -8.51 -2.22
CA GLY A 59 -9.17 -8.03 -3.49
C GLY A 59 -10.46 -7.21 -3.33
N GLN A 60 -10.38 -5.91 -3.64
CA GLN A 60 -11.52 -5.02 -3.89
C GLN A 60 -11.16 -4.07 -5.05
N TYR A 61 -12.14 -3.33 -5.58
CA TYR A 61 -11.91 -2.38 -6.69
C TYR A 61 -10.88 -1.28 -6.35
N GLY A 62 -10.84 -0.84 -5.09
CA GLY A 62 -9.81 0.08 -4.61
C GLY A 62 -8.41 -0.49 -4.77
N THR A 63 -8.17 -1.70 -4.29
CA THR A 63 -6.89 -2.41 -4.43
C THR A 63 -6.53 -2.63 -5.90
N LEU A 64 -7.50 -2.99 -6.74
CA LEU A 64 -7.27 -3.14 -8.18
C LEU A 64 -6.74 -1.84 -8.82
N SER A 65 -7.32 -0.69 -8.48
CA SER A 65 -6.86 0.60 -8.99
C SER A 65 -5.47 0.99 -8.47
N GLU A 66 -5.14 0.69 -7.22
CA GLU A 66 -3.80 0.92 -6.65
C GLU A 66 -2.74 0.06 -7.37
N ILE A 67 -3.06 -1.21 -7.67
CA ILE A 67 -2.20 -2.09 -8.47
C ILE A 67 -1.99 -1.49 -9.87
N ALA A 68 -3.05 -1.06 -10.54
CA ALA A 68 -2.98 -0.51 -11.89
C ALA A 68 -2.09 0.75 -11.95
N TYR A 69 -2.23 1.67 -10.98
CA TYR A 69 -1.37 2.84 -10.89
C TYR A 69 0.09 2.48 -10.63
N ALA A 70 0.37 1.57 -9.70
CA ALA A 70 1.74 1.15 -9.40
C ALA A 70 2.43 0.55 -10.64
N LEU A 71 1.76 -0.38 -11.34
CA LEU A 71 2.30 -0.99 -12.55
C LEU A 71 2.49 0.03 -13.69
N SER A 72 1.60 1.01 -13.82
CA SER A 72 1.71 2.06 -14.83
C SER A 72 2.86 3.04 -14.56
N LEU A 73 3.37 3.06 -13.33
CA LEU A 73 4.50 3.89 -12.88
C LEU A 73 5.79 3.07 -12.70
N ASP A 74 5.82 1.85 -13.27
CA ASP A 74 6.93 0.89 -13.15
C ASP A 74 7.33 0.60 -11.69
N LYS A 75 6.38 0.71 -10.76
CA LYS A 75 6.57 0.36 -9.36
C LYS A 75 6.34 -1.13 -9.18
N PRO A 76 7.27 -1.86 -8.54
CA PRO A 76 7.09 -3.28 -8.31
C PRO A 76 5.94 -3.52 -7.32
N VAL A 77 5.13 -4.54 -7.60
CA VAL A 77 3.96 -4.90 -6.78
C VAL A 77 4.09 -6.32 -6.27
N VAL A 78 4.05 -6.51 -4.96
CA VAL A 78 4.00 -7.82 -4.30
C VAL A 78 2.56 -8.12 -3.89
N GLY A 79 2.04 -9.27 -4.31
CA GLY A 79 0.64 -9.66 -4.05
C GLY A 79 0.52 -10.79 -3.03
N TYR A 80 -0.40 -10.66 -2.07
CA TYR A 80 -0.74 -11.70 -1.09
C TYR A 80 -2.26 -11.88 -1.01
N GLY A 81 -2.75 -13.03 -1.50
CA GLY A 81 -4.19 -13.33 -1.55
C GLY A 81 -5.00 -12.28 -2.34
N THR A 82 -4.41 -11.67 -3.36
CA THR A 82 -4.98 -10.55 -4.14
C THR A 82 -5.31 -10.96 -5.59
N TRP A 83 -5.62 -9.97 -6.44
CA TRP A 83 -5.93 -10.12 -7.85
C TRP A 83 -4.84 -10.87 -8.65
N ASP A 84 -5.28 -11.58 -9.71
CA ASP A 84 -4.39 -12.19 -10.70
C ASP A 84 -4.13 -11.25 -11.87
N ILE A 85 -3.02 -10.50 -11.81
CA ILE A 85 -2.66 -9.48 -12.79
C ILE A 85 -1.21 -9.67 -13.20
N LYS A 86 -0.96 -9.60 -14.52
CA LYS A 86 0.40 -9.64 -15.08
C LYS A 86 1.25 -8.50 -14.50
N GLY A 87 2.46 -8.83 -14.04
CA GLY A 87 3.39 -7.86 -13.44
C GLY A 87 3.38 -7.85 -11.91
N VAL A 88 2.39 -8.49 -11.26
CA VAL A 88 2.38 -8.65 -9.81
C VAL A 88 3.22 -9.87 -9.40
N HIS A 89 4.17 -9.66 -8.49
CA HIS A 89 4.94 -10.73 -7.83
C HIS A 89 4.07 -11.42 -6.77
N LYS A 90 3.43 -12.52 -7.17
CA LYS A 90 2.51 -13.24 -6.27
C LYS A 90 3.26 -14.10 -5.28
N GLU A 91 2.91 -13.95 -4.01
CA GLU A 91 3.51 -14.67 -2.90
C GLU A 91 2.41 -15.37 -2.07
N LYS A 92 2.75 -16.55 -1.53
CA LYS A 92 1.79 -17.43 -0.83
C LYS A 92 1.88 -17.35 0.69
N THR A 93 2.97 -16.83 1.23
CA THR A 93 3.23 -16.79 2.67
C THR A 93 3.73 -15.42 3.07
N ILE A 94 3.54 -15.06 4.34
CA ILE A 94 4.03 -13.79 4.89
C ILE A 94 5.55 -13.68 4.72
N SER A 95 6.29 -14.75 5.01
CA SER A 95 7.75 -14.77 4.88
C SER A 95 8.20 -14.51 3.44
N THR A 96 7.52 -15.11 2.45
CA THR A 96 7.90 -14.89 1.04
C THR A 96 7.50 -13.50 0.54
N VAL A 97 6.41 -12.92 1.06
CA VAL A 97 6.07 -11.49 0.82
C VAL A 97 7.20 -10.59 1.34
N ILE A 98 7.63 -10.78 2.59
CA ILE A 98 8.68 -9.97 3.20
C ILE A 98 10.00 -10.10 2.43
N ASN A 99 10.43 -11.33 2.14
CA ASN A 99 11.66 -11.58 1.38
C ASN A 99 11.61 -10.91 0.01
N ARG A 100 10.48 -11.03 -0.70
CA ARG A 100 10.29 -10.38 -2.01
C ARG A 100 10.37 -8.86 -1.92
N VAL A 101 9.76 -8.25 -0.91
CA VAL A 101 9.84 -6.80 -0.70
C VAL A 101 11.29 -6.38 -0.48
N ILE A 102 12.05 -7.11 0.35
CA ILE A 102 13.47 -6.83 0.60
C ILE A 102 14.30 -6.96 -0.68
N GLU A 103 14.09 -8.02 -1.47
CA GLU A 103 14.76 -8.21 -2.76
C GLU A 103 14.50 -7.03 -3.71
N LEU A 104 13.26 -6.58 -3.81
CA LEU A 104 12.86 -5.47 -4.69
C LEU A 104 13.34 -4.10 -4.20
N LEU A 105 13.50 -3.92 -2.88
CA LEU A 105 14.10 -2.71 -2.31
C LEU A 105 15.60 -2.65 -2.56
N ASN A 106 16.30 -3.80 -2.46
CA ASN A 106 17.74 -3.90 -2.64
C ASN A 106 18.18 -4.00 -4.11
N GLY A 107 17.27 -4.40 -5.00
CA GLY A 107 17.49 -4.52 -6.45
C GLY A 107 17.15 -3.25 -7.23
N LYS A 108 16.89 -2.14 -6.54
CA LYS A 108 16.93 -0.79 -7.11
C LYS A 108 18.36 -0.31 -7.26
#